data_AF-A0A7S1NGR3-F1
#
_entry.id   AF-A0A7S1NGR3-F1
#
_cell.length_a   1.000
_cell.length_b   1.000
_cell.length_c   1.000
_cell.angle_alpha   90.00
_cell.angle_beta   90.00
_cell.angle_gamma   90.00
#
_symmetry.space_group_name_H-M   'P 1'
#
loop_
_entity.id
_entity.type
_entity.pdbx_description
1 polymer ?
#
loop_
_entity_poly.entity_id
_entity_poly.type
_entity_poly.pdbx_seq_one_letter_code
_entity_poly.pdbx_strand_id
1 'polypeptide(L)'
;PHLGYTPLWHNGQPVYCVFLVSELLGRMKEYEWLDDLTDSVNVYSLIYTPDVDTVTLLQLNFEYSPTGRIRSRDQQFSYASIQMSDRWSLWLGFTITFVILSSIRLLLCVRWCWQMPNMVNQLDVCQTAAFVIFGIYSLTRRASGDDAVLGQIMPILESFMGVDDTNSRDAVNFTLNTYFTTLNVIMAEVGLEEAMKMVAYFQVMFALARLIAYMAVHPKISIIARTITVGLDDIFHFMLVFAS
;
A
#
# COMPACT_ATOMS: atom_id res chain seq x y z
N PRO A 1 -4.05 35.74 6.57
CA PRO A 1 -5.22 35.01 6.03
C PRO A 1 -5.00 34.66 4.55
N HIS A 2 -4.72 33.38 4.24
CA HIS A 2 -4.50 32.89 2.87
C HIS A 2 -5.75 33.10 2.02
N LEU A 3 -5.84 34.22 1.28
CA LEU A 3 -6.94 34.61 0.37
C LEU A 3 -8.38 34.47 0.92
N GLY A 4 -8.56 34.50 2.24
CA GLY A 4 -9.86 34.29 2.88
C GLY A 4 -10.35 32.84 2.90
N TYR A 5 -9.47 31.87 2.61
CA TYR A 5 -9.76 30.45 2.82
C TYR A 5 -9.65 30.08 4.29
N THR A 6 -10.59 29.26 4.75
CA THR A 6 -10.54 28.64 6.07
C THR A 6 -9.63 27.41 6.00
N PRO A 7 -8.68 27.26 6.93
CA PRO A 7 -7.82 26.08 6.94
C PRO A 7 -8.66 24.82 7.22
N LEU A 8 -8.33 23.74 6.52
CA LEU A 8 -8.79 22.40 6.85
C LEU A 8 -7.80 21.78 7.84
N TRP A 9 -8.30 21.02 8.80
CA TRP A 9 -7.43 20.31 9.74
C TRP A 9 -7.12 18.92 9.20
N HIS A 10 -5.86 18.67 8.88
CA HIS A 10 -5.38 17.37 8.44
C HIS A 10 -4.21 16.92 9.32
N ASN A 11 -4.32 15.75 9.96
CA ASN A 11 -3.32 15.21 10.89
C ASN A 11 -2.89 16.19 12.01
N GLY A 12 -3.84 17.00 12.51
CA GLY A 12 -3.58 17.98 13.56
C GLY A 12 -2.86 19.26 13.09
N GLN A 13 -2.66 19.43 11.78
CA GLN A 13 -2.07 20.62 11.17
C GLN A 13 -3.09 21.35 10.28
N PRO A 14 -3.05 22.70 10.24
CA PRO A 14 -3.87 23.48 9.32
C PRO A 14 -3.30 23.37 7.90
N VAL A 15 -4.15 23.02 6.94
CA VAL A 15 -3.81 22.92 5.52
C VAL A 15 -4.74 23.83 4.74
N TYR A 16 -4.17 24.64 3.85
CA TYR A 16 -4.92 25.46 2.92
C TYR A 16 -4.99 24.77 1.57
N CYS A 17 -6.20 24.53 1.10
CA CYS A 17 -6.44 23.74 -0.09
C CYS A 17 -7.10 24.59 -1.17
N VAL A 18 -6.66 24.41 -2.41
CA VAL A 18 -7.25 25.11 -3.54
C VAL A 18 -7.20 24.24 -4.78
N PHE A 19 -8.23 24.33 -5.62
CA PHE A 19 -8.21 23.70 -6.93
C PHE A 19 -7.35 24.54 -7.88
N LEU A 20 -6.31 23.92 -8.44
CA LEU A 20 -5.40 24.60 -9.35
C LEU A 20 -6.03 24.70 -10.74
N VAL A 21 -6.39 25.93 -11.10
CA VAL A 21 -6.75 26.34 -12.47
C VAL A 21 -5.66 27.29 -12.97
N SER A 22 -5.35 27.28 -14.27
CA SER A 22 -4.26 28.09 -14.85
C SER A 22 -4.32 29.57 -14.47
N GLU A 23 -5.53 30.14 -14.42
CA GLU A 23 -5.77 31.53 -14.02
C GLU A 23 -5.48 31.80 -12.53
N LEU A 24 -5.73 30.82 -11.67
CA LEU A 24 -5.52 30.94 -10.23
C LEU A 24 -4.04 30.90 -9.87
N LEU A 25 -3.23 30.15 -10.63
CA LEU A 25 -1.80 29.98 -10.38
C LEU A 25 -1.03 31.32 -10.47
N GLY A 26 -1.43 32.18 -11.42
CA GLY A 26 -0.90 33.54 -11.53
C GLY A 26 -1.24 34.39 -10.31
N ARG A 27 -2.51 34.36 -9.87
CA ARG A 27 -2.97 35.08 -8.68
C ARG A 27 -2.29 34.58 -7.40
N MET A 28 -2.15 33.27 -7.22
CA MET A 28 -1.47 32.71 -6.06
C MET A 28 -0.02 33.20 -5.94
N LYS A 29 0.65 33.40 -7.07
CA LYS A 29 1.98 33.99 -7.11
C LYS A 29 1.95 35.47 -6.72
N GLU A 30 0.99 36.25 -7.24
CA GLU A 30 0.82 37.68 -6.91
C GLU A 30 0.53 37.92 -5.42
N TYR A 31 -0.20 37.01 -4.79
CA TYR A 31 -0.59 37.11 -3.38
C TYR A 31 0.37 36.43 -2.41
N GLU A 32 1.55 35.98 -2.88
CA GLU A 32 2.54 35.28 -2.05
C GLU A 32 1.89 34.14 -1.24
N TRP A 33 1.10 33.30 -1.93
CA TRP A 33 0.37 32.19 -1.29
C TRP A 33 1.28 31.27 -0.47
N LEU A 34 2.54 31.16 -0.91
CA LEU A 34 3.61 30.48 -0.22
C LEU A 34 4.45 31.54 0.49
N ASP A 35 4.50 31.44 1.81
CA ASP A 35 5.25 32.34 2.68
C ASP A 35 6.42 31.61 3.36
N ASP A 36 7.22 32.35 4.14
CA ASP A 36 8.35 31.81 4.91
C ASP A 36 7.94 30.80 6.01
N LEU A 37 6.64 30.71 6.32
CA LEU A 37 6.08 29.78 7.30
C LEU A 37 5.57 28.48 6.64
N THR A 38 5.62 28.39 5.31
CA THR A 38 5.14 27.22 4.58
C THR A 38 6.18 26.10 4.62
N ASP A 39 5.93 25.08 5.45
CA ASP A 39 6.82 23.93 5.58
C ASP A 39 6.76 23.00 4.37
N SER A 40 5.58 22.82 3.77
CA SER A 40 5.39 21.91 2.63
C SER A 40 4.22 22.30 1.72
N VAL A 41 4.33 21.91 0.45
CA VAL A 41 3.27 22.03 -0.56
C VAL A 41 3.06 20.67 -1.20
N ASN A 42 1.83 20.18 -1.16
CA ASN A 42 1.47 18.89 -1.74
C ASN A 42 0.48 19.10 -2.88
N VAL A 43 0.82 18.62 -4.07
CA VAL A 43 -0.04 18.65 -5.25
C VAL A 43 -0.53 17.24 -5.51
N TYR A 44 -1.86 17.07 -5.51
CA TYR A 44 -2.51 15.81 -5.79
C TYR A 44 -3.22 15.88 -7.14
N SER A 45 -3.06 14.85 -7.95
CA SER A 45 -3.77 14.68 -9.21
C SER A 45 -4.32 13.26 -9.27
N LEU A 46 -5.65 13.16 -9.45
CA LEU A 46 -6.33 11.89 -9.62
C LEU A 46 -6.60 11.67 -11.10
N ILE A 47 -6.09 10.56 -11.64
CA ILE A 47 -6.20 10.22 -13.06
C ILE A 47 -6.95 8.89 -13.15
N TYR A 48 -8.12 8.91 -13.78
CA TYR A 48 -8.89 7.71 -14.07
C TYR A 48 -8.63 7.24 -15.51
N THR A 49 -8.26 5.97 -15.67
CA THR A 49 -8.05 5.35 -16.99
C THR A 49 -9.12 4.29 -17.25
N PRO A 50 -10.15 4.58 -18.09
CA PRO A 50 -11.32 3.74 -18.22
C PRO A 50 -11.05 2.39 -18.89
N ASP A 51 -10.10 2.30 -19.82
CA ASP A 51 -9.86 1.05 -20.58
C ASP A 51 -9.29 -0.09 -19.71
N VAL A 52 -8.67 0.26 -18.59
CA VAL A 52 -8.01 -0.67 -17.66
C VAL A 52 -8.58 -0.57 -16.26
N ASP A 53 -9.66 0.18 -16.05
CA ASP A 53 -10.30 0.48 -14.76
C ASP A 53 -9.27 0.76 -13.65
N THR A 54 -8.28 1.60 -14.01
CA THR A 54 -7.16 1.93 -13.14
C THR A 54 -7.23 3.37 -12.71
N VAL A 55 -7.06 3.59 -11.42
CA VAL A 55 -7.06 4.88 -10.76
C VAL A 55 -5.63 5.17 -10.37
N THR A 56 -5.07 6.28 -10.84
CA THR A 56 -3.73 6.70 -10.48
C THR A 56 -3.80 8.01 -9.70
N LEU A 57 -3.32 7.97 -8.45
CA LEU A 57 -3.07 9.14 -7.64
C LEU A 57 -1.61 9.54 -7.82
N LEU A 58 -1.39 10.69 -8.47
CA LEU A 58 -0.10 11.34 -8.55
C LEU A 58 0.00 12.35 -7.41
N GLN A 59 1.05 12.22 -6.61
CA GLN A 59 1.35 13.10 -5.49
C GLN A 59 2.74 13.71 -5.69
N LEU A 60 2.80 15.04 -5.69
CA LEU A 60 4.05 15.80 -5.71
C LEU A 60 4.17 16.57 -4.40
N ASN A 61 5.13 16.16 -3.57
CA ASN A 61 5.40 16.80 -2.29
C ASN A 61 6.65 17.68 -2.41
N PHE A 62 6.51 18.95 -2.08
CA PHE A 62 7.60 19.92 -2.00
C PHE A 62 7.81 20.29 -0.54
N GLU A 63 8.94 19.87 0.04
CA GLU A 63 9.34 20.21 1.41
C GLU A 63 10.31 21.39 1.38
N TYR A 64 10.03 22.42 2.16
CA TYR A 64 10.89 23.60 2.31
C TYR A 64 11.82 23.39 3.51
N SER A 65 13.12 23.36 3.26
CA SER A 65 14.11 23.35 4.34
C SER A 65 14.28 24.76 4.91
N PRO A 66 14.57 24.91 6.22
CA PRO A 66 14.95 26.19 6.81
C PRO A 66 16.16 26.88 6.14
N THR A 67 16.94 26.12 5.36
CA THR A 67 18.08 26.63 4.57
C THR A 67 17.68 27.24 3.22
N GLY A 68 16.38 27.28 2.89
CA GLY A 68 15.87 27.69 1.58
C GLY A 68 15.95 26.60 0.51
N ARG A 69 16.44 25.40 0.84
CA ARG A 69 16.49 24.26 -0.09
C ARG A 69 15.11 23.61 -0.20
N ILE A 70 14.61 23.48 -1.43
CA ILE A 70 13.38 22.74 -1.74
C ILE A 70 13.74 21.28 -2.03
N ARG A 71 13.02 20.34 -1.42
CA ARG A 71 13.09 18.91 -1.74
C ARG A 71 11.78 18.48 -2.38
N SER A 72 11.85 18.00 -3.62
CA SER A 72 10.70 17.42 -4.31
C SER A 72 10.71 15.90 -4.14
N ARG A 73 9.56 15.32 -3.78
CA ARG A 73 9.31 13.88 -3.83
C ARG A 73 8.05 13.61 -4.63
N ASP A 74 8.18 12.81 -5.66
CA ASP A 74 7.09 12.27 -6.45
C ASP A 74 6.69 10.90 -5.91
N GLN A 75 5.38 10.68 -5.78
CA GLN A 75 4.79 9.40 -5.45
C GLN A 75 3.64 9.15 -6.42
N GLN A 76 3.65 7.97 -7.02
CA GLN A 76 2.58 7.53 -7.91
C GLN A 76 1.98 6.27 -7.33
N PHE A 77 0.68 6.33 -7.05
CA PHE A 77 -0.09 5.20 -6.55
C PHE A 77 -1.11 4.80 -7.59
N SER A 78 -1.03 3.56 -8.09
CA SER A 78 -1.99 3.03 -9.04
C SER A 78 -2.77 1.90 -8.39
N TYR A 79 -4.09 2.07 -8.33
CA TYR A 79 -5.05 1.07 -7.89
C TYR A 79 -5.80 0.55 -9.11
N ALA A 80 -5.78 -0.76 -9.31
CA ALA A 80 -6.55 -1.42 -10.37
C ALA A 80 -7.52 -2.40 -9.73
N SER A 81 -8.81 -2.25 -10.03
CA SER A 81 -9.76 -3.25 -9.58
C SER A 81 -9.65 -4.52 -10.41
N ILE A 82 -9.56 -5.64 -9.71
CA ILE A 82 -9.58 -6.96 -10.35
C ILE A 82 -11.01 -7.48 -10.47
N GLN A 83 -11.96 -6.98 -9.66
CA GLN A 83 -13.34 -7.47 -9.65
C GLN A 83 -14.09 -7.16 -10.95
N MET A 84 -13.85 -5.99 -11.52
CA MET A 84 -14.45 -5.56 -12.79
C MET A 84 -13.78 -6.21 -14.01
N SER A 85 -12.63 -6.86 -13.82
CA SER A 85 -11.89 -7.48 -14.92
C SER A 85 -12.39 -8.88 -15.25
N ASP A 86 -12.27 -9.28 -16.52
CA ASP A 86 -12.52 -10.66 -16.97
C ASP A 86 -11.68 -11.71 -16.21
N ARG A 87 -10.58 -11.28 -15.58
CA ARG A 87 -9.65 -12.12 -14.82
C ARG A 87 -10.13 -12.40 -13.40
N TRP A 88 -11.22 -11.78 -12.93
CA TRP A 88 -11.75 -11.99 -11.60
C TRP A 88 -12.02 -13.47 -11.29
N SER A 89 -12.71 -14.15 -12.21
CA SER A 89 -13.08 -15.57 -12.06
C SER A 89 -11.86 -16.49 -11.94
N LEU A 90 -10.83 -16.24 -12.78
CA LEU A 90 -9.56 -16.95 -12.74
C LEU A 90 -8.83 -16.70 -11.41
N TRP A 91 -8.70 -15.44 -11.01
CA TRP A 91 -8.07 -15.07 -9.76
C TRP A 91 -8.77 -15.71 -8.55
N LEU A 92 -10.10 -15.69 -8.53
CA LEU A 92 -10.91 -16.28 -7.48
C LEU A 92 -10.69 -17.80 -7.41
N GLY A 93 -10.73 -18.49 -8.56
CA GLY A 93 -10.48 -19.92 -8.66
C GLY A 93 -9.08 -20.31 -8.16
N PHE A 94 -8.04 -19.59 -8.56
CA PHE A 94 -6.67 -19.84 -8.09
C PHE A 94 -6.53 -19.57 -6.59
N THR A 95 -7.13 -18.50 -6.08
CA THR A 95 -7.03 -18.13 -4.65
C THR A 95 -7.74 -19.15 -3.76
N ILE A 96 -8.95 -19.59 -4.15
CA ILE A 96 -9.69 -20.64 -3.43
C ILE A 96 -8.90 -21.95 -3.43
N THR A 97 -8.38 -22.36 -4.59
CA THR A 97 -7.58 -23.58 -4.71
C THR A 97 -6.31 -23.49 -3.85
N PHE A 98 -5.64 -22.35 -3.87
CA PHE A 98 -4.46 -22.07 -3.05
C PHE A 98 -4.76 -22.18 -1.55
N VAL A 99 -5.85 -21.58 -1.07
CA VAL A 99 -6.27 -21.64 0.34
C VAL A 99 -6.60 -23.07 0.76
N ILE A 100 -7.32 -23.83 -0.08
CA ILE A 100 -7.66 -25.23 0.21
C ILE A 100 -6.40 -26.08 0.31
N LEU A 101 -5.51 -26.00 -0.69
CA LEU A 101 -4.26 -26.77 -0.70
C LEU A 101 -3.35 -26.39 0.48
N SER A 102 -3.26 -25.10 0.81
CA SER A 102 -2.47 -24.62 1.95
C SER A 102 -3.06 -25.09 3.29
N SER A 103 -4.39 -25.14 3.40
CA SER A 103 -5.08 -25.65 4.60
C SER A 103 -4.86 -27.15 4.79
N ILE A 104 -4.98 -27.94 3.71
CA ILE A 104 -4.66 -29.37 3.73
C ILE A 104 -3.20 -29.58 4.14
N ARG A 105 -2.27 -28.82 3.55
CA ARG A 105 -0.85 -28.87 3.90
C ARG A 105 -0.61 -28.52 5.37
N LEU A 106 -1.30 -27.51 5.91
CA LEU A 106 -1.17 -27.11 7.31
C LEU A 106 -1.56 -28.27 8.23
N LEU A 107 -2.68 -28.94 7.95
CA LEU A 107 -3.13 -30.11 8.72
C LEU A 107 -2.09 -31.24 8.69
N LEU A 108 -1.50 -31.52 7.52
CA LEU A 108 -0.45 -32.53 7.38
C LEU A 108 0.83 -32.15 8.15
N CYS A 109 1.26 -30.88 8.05
CA CYS A 109 2.46 -30.39 8.73
C CYS A 109 2.29 -30.40 10.25
N VAL A 110 1.12 -30.01 10.77
CA VAL A 110 0.83 -30.07 12.21
C VAL A 110 0.87 -31.51 12.71
N ARG A 111 0.26 -32.45 11.96
CA ARG A 111 0.28 -33.87 12.30
C ARG A 111 1.70 -34.43 12.34
N TRP A 112 2.54 -34.09 11.36
CA TRP A 112 3.94 -34.53 11.33
C TRP A 112 4.80 -33.86 12.40
N CYS A 113 4.60 -32.56 12.68
CA CYS A 113 5.32 -31.85 13.72
C CYS A 113 5.03 -32.42 15.11
N TRP A 114 3.81 -32.92 15.35
CA TRP A 114 3.47 -33.61 16.59
C TRP A 114 4.28 -34.91 16.74
N GLN A 115 4.47 -35.65 15.65
CA GLN A 115 5.18 -36.93 15.69
C GLN A 115 6.70 -36.75 15.83
N MET A 116 7.27 -35.73 15.18
CA MET A 116 8.71 -35.44 15.22
C MET A 116 8.93 -33.93 15.37
N PRO A 117 9.01 -33.41 16.60
CA PRO A 117 9.27 -32.00 16.83
C PRO A 117 10.72 -31.68 16.43
N ASN A 118 10.87 -31.03 15.28
CA ASN A 118 12.12 -30.49 14.78
C ASN A 118 11.90 -29.01 14.45
N MET A 119 12.92 -28.17 14.66
CA MET A 119 12.88 -26.74 14.38
C MET A 119 12.44 -26.45 12.93
N VAL A 120 12.89 -27.26 11.98
CA VAL A 120 12.49 -27.15 10.56
C VAL A 120 10.99 -27.38 10.38
N ASN A 121 10.43 -28.38 11.07
CA ASN A 121 9.00 -28.69 11.00
C ASN A 121 8.15 -27.58 11.64
N GLN A 122 8.65 -26.93 12.70
CA GLN A 122 7.97 -25.80 13.34
C GLN A 122 7.94 -24.57 12.43
N LEU A 123 9.06 -24.25 11.77
CA LEU A 123 9.13 -23.16 10.78
C LEU A 123 8.19 -23.43 9.59
N ASP A 124 8.12 -24.67 9.14
CA ASP A 124 7.21 -25.10 8.06
C ASP A 124 5.73 -24.91 8.42
N VAL A 125 5.36 -25.23 9.67
CA VAL A 125 4.00 -24.99 10.19
C VAL A 125 3.72 -23.50 10.27
N CYS A 126 4.63 -22.69 10.82
CA CYS A 126 4.48 -21.24 10.92
C CYS A 126 4.30 -20.59 9.54
N GLN A 127 5.14 -20.95 8.58
CA GLN A 127 5.06 -20.43 7.21
C GLN A 127 3.74 -20.84 6.54
N THR A 128 3.31 -22.10 6.69
CA THR A 128 2.08 -22.58 6.08
C THR A 128 0.85 -21.93 6.71
N ALA A 129 0.87 -21.69 8.03
CA ALA A 129 -0.16 -20.91 8.71
C ALA A 129 -0.22 -19.48 8.19
N ALA A 130 0.94 -18.83 7.98
CA ALA A 130 1.00 -17.49 7.40
C ALA A 130 0.40 -17.44 5.98
N PHE A 131 0.64 -18.47 5.15
CA PHE A 131 0.02 -18.58 3.82
C PHE A 131 -1.50 -18.70 3.89
N VAL A 132 -2.02 -19.52 4.81
CA VAL A 132 -3.47 -19.71 4.99
C VAL A 132 -4.11 -18.41 5.49
N ILE A 133 -3.53 -17.77 6.50
CA ILE A 133 -4.03 -16.50 7.04
C ILE A 133 -4.05 -15.42 5.95
N PHE A 134 -2.96 -15.27 5.21
CA PHE A 134 -2.86 -14.31 4.12
C PHE A 134 -3.85 -14.62 2.98
N GLY A 135 -3.98 -15.89 2.59
CA GLY A 135 -4.91 -16.31 1.54
C GLY A 135 -6.37 -16.08 1.93
N ILE A 136 -6.76 -16.41 3.17
CA ILE A 136 -8.10 -16.14 3.69
C ILE A 136 -8.34 -14.63 3.76
N TYR A 137 -7.39 -13.86 4.32
CA TYR A 137 -7.52 -12.39 4.42
C TYR A 137 -7.64 -11.73 3.04
N SER A 138 -6.81 -12.13 2.08
CA SER A 138 -6.88 -11.63 0.71
C SER A 138 -8.19 -12.01 0.04
N LEU A 139 -8.72 -13.22 0.28
CA LEU A 139 -9.97 -13.69 -0.27
C LEU A 139 -11.15 -12.94 0.35
N THR A 140 -11.24 -12.84 1.67
CA THR A 140 -12.32 -12.14 2.36
C THR A 140 -12.32 -10.66 2.02
N ARG A 141 -11.16 -9.98 2.05
CA ARG A 141 -11.08 -8.57 1.67
C ARG A 141 -11.58 -8.33 0.25
N ARG A 142 -11.13 -9.16 -0.72
CA ARG A 142 -11.49 -8.96 -2.13
C ARG A 142 -12.87 -9.52 -2.48
N ALA A 143 -13.44 -10.44 -1.71
CA ALA A 143 -14.79 -10.95 -1.93
C ALA A 143 -15.86 -10.13 -1.20
N SER A 144 -15.52 -9.57 -0.04
CA SER A 144 -16.41 -8.74 0.77
C SER A 144 -16.32 -7.25 0.45
N GLY A 145 -15.21 -6.80 -0.15
CA GLY A 145 -15.08 -5.41 -0.56
C GLY A 145 -16.00 -5.14 -1.74
N ASP A 146 -17.06 -4.36 -1.54
CA ASP A 146 -17.42 -3.39 -2.57
C ASP A 146 -16.15 -2.63 -2.90
N ASP A 147 -15.92 -2.37 -4.18
CA ASP A 147 -14.75 -1.68 -4.71
C ASP A 147 -14.69 -0.24 -4.17
N ALA A 148 -14.31 -0.10 -2.90
CA ALA A 148 -14.48 1.12 -2.12
C ALA A 148 -13.72 2.29 -2.75
N VAL A 149 -12.71 2.00 -3.57
CA VAL A 149 -12.01 3.01 -4.37
C VAL A 149 -12.84 3.43 -5.58
N LEU A 150 -13.21 2.50 -6.47
CA LEU A 150 -13.94 2.84 -7.70
C LEU A 150 -15.35 3.37 -7.42
N GLY A 151 -16.05 2.79 -6.43
CA GLY A 151 -17.37 3.25 -6.01
C GLY A 151 -17.37 4.67 -5.44
N GLN A 152 -16.23 5.15 -4.93
CA GLN A 152 -16.09 6.52 -4.40
C GLN A 152 -15.61 7.53 -5.45
N ILE A 153 -15.11 7.08 -6.60
CA ILE A 153 -14.63 7.96 -7.67
C ILE A 153 -15.76 8.60 -8.46
N MET A 154 -16.83 7.84 -8.74
CA MET A 154 -17.99 8.40 -9.44
C MET A 154 -18.63 9.57 -8.66
N PRO A 155 -18.88 9.45 -7.34
CA PRO A 155 -19.33 10.58 -6.53
C PRO A 155 -18.38 11.79 -6.58
N ILE A 156 -17.06 11.57 -6.61
CA ILE A 156 -16.10 12.67 -6.76
C ILE A 156 -16.29 13.34 -8.13
N LEU A 157 -16.30 12.58 -9.22
CA LEU A 157 -16.45 13.10 -10.57
C LEU A 157 -17.77 13.86 -10.72
N GLU A 158 -18.87 13.32 -10.19
CA GLU A 158 -20.16 13.99 -10.14
C GLU A 158 -20.11 15.27 -9.30
N SER A 159 -19.43 15.25 -8.15
CA SER A 159 -19.25 16.45 -7.32
C SER A 159 -18.40 17.53 -7.98
N PHE A 160 -17.49 17.15 -8.89
CA PHE A 160 -16.72 18.07 -9.71
C PHE A 160 -17.53 18.62 -10.88
N MET A 161 -18.27 17.76 -11.57
CA MET A 161 -19.12 18.15 -12.71
C MET A 161 -20.32 19.00 -12.27
N GLY A 162 -20.80 18.83 -11.02
CA GLY A 162 -21.93 19.57 -10.47
C GLY A 162 -21.61 20.99 -9.97
N VAL A 163 -20.35 21.44 -10.03
CA VAL A 163 -20.00 22.83 -9.70
C VAL A 163 -20.26 23.72 -10.91
N ASP A 164 -21.54 24.05 -11.14
CA ASP A 164 -21.95 24.95 -12.23
C ASP A 164 -21.52 26.42 -11.99
N ASP A 165 -21.32 26.81 -10.73
CA ASP A 165 -20.82 28.15 -10.36
C ASP A 165 -19.62 28.05 -9.42
N THR A 166 -18.42 28.23 -9.97
CA THR A 166 -17.16 28.27 -9.23
C THR A 166 -17.07 29.44 -8.24
N ASN A 167 -17.99 30.42 -8.31
CA ASN A 167 -18.03 31.54 -7.39
C ASN A 167 -18.78 31.22 -6.09
N SER A 168 -19.56 30.13 -6.06
CA SER A 168 -20.22 29.67 -4.83
C SER A 168 -19.19 29.02 -3.90
N ARG A 169 -18.78 29.77 -2.88
CA ARG A 169 -17.84 29.29 -1.85
C ARG A 169 -18.30 28.00 -1.17
N ASP A 170 -19.60 27.86 -0.96
CA ASP A 170 -20.17 26.69 -0.29
C ASP A 170 -20.06 25.43 -1.17
N ALA A 171 -20.31 25.57 -2.48
CA ALA A 171 -20.14 24.47 -3.43
C ALA A 171 -18.67 24.02 -3.52
N VAL A 172 -17.74 24.97 -3.62
CA VAL A 172 -16.29 24.67 -3.67
C VAL A 172 -15.81 24.00 -2.38
N ASN A 173 -16.24 24.49 -1.21
CA ASN A 173 -15.89 23.90 0.08
C ASN A 173 -16.45 22.48 0.24
N PHE A 174 -17.68 22.24 -0.22
CA PHE A 174 -18.29 20.91 -0.22
C PHE A 174 -17.53 19.93 -1.12
N THR A 175 -17.18 20.34 -2.35
CA THR A 175 -16.40 19.52 -3.28
C THR A 175 -14.99 19.26 -2.76
N LEU A 176 -14.32 20.26 -2.16
CA LEU A 176 -13.01 20.07 -1.52
C LEU A 176 -13.09 19.05 -0.37
N ASN A 177 -14.07 19.16 0.51
CA ASN A 177 -14.22 18.25 1.64
C ASN A 177 -14.51 16.81 1.18
N THR A 178 -15.37 16.66 0.16
CA THR A 178 -15.65 15.37 -0.48
C THR A 178 -14.37 14.78 -1.10
N TYR A 179 -13.62 15.59 -1.86
CA TYR A 179 -12.35 15.17 -2.47
C TYR A 179 -11.35 14.67 -1.44
N PHE A 180 -11.09 15.40 -0.35
CA PHE A 180 -10.14 14.97 0.68
C PHE A 180 -10.61 13.74 1.45
N THR A 181 -11.91 13.65 1.73
CA THR A 181 -12.48 12.47 2.38
C THR A 181 -12.23 11.23 1.54
N THR A 182 -12.49 11.30 0.24
CA THR A 182 -12.25 10.18 -0.65
C THR A 182 -10.75 9.93 -0.87
N LEU A 183 -9.94 10.98 -0.98
CA LEU A 183 -8.49 10.84 -1.11
C LEU A 183 -7.89 10.09 0.09
N ASN A 184 -8.37 10.36 1.32
CA ASN A 184 -7.95 9.61 2.50
C ASN A 184 -8.34 8.11 2.42
N VAL A 185 -9.54 7.81 1.91
CA VAL A 185 -9.97 6.41 1.68
C VAL A 185 -9.07 5.73 0.64
N ILE A 186 -8.79 6.41 -0.49
CA ILE A 186 -7.91 5.89 -1.54
C ILE A 186 -6.50 5.64 -1.00
N MET A 187 -5.92 6.61 -0.28
CA MET A 187 -4.58 6.46 0.30
C MET A 187 -4.52 5.31 1.31
N ALA A 188 -5.55 5.12 2.14
CA ALA A 188 -5.62 4.01 3.08
C ALA A 188 -5.69 2.65 2.36
N GLU A 189 -6.53 2.55 1.32
CA GLU A 189 -6.68 1.31 0.53
C GLU A 189 -5.41 0.96 -0.24
N VAL A 190 -4.77 1.95 -0.86
CA VAL A 190 -3.47 1.82 -1.54
C VAL A 190 -2.40 1.38 -0.55
N GLY A 191 -2.27 2.04 0.59
CA GLY A 191 -1.26 1.69 1.59
C GLY A 191 -1.45 0.26 2.12
N LEU A 192 -2.70 -0.17 2.30
CA LEU A 192 -3.01 -1.55 2.66
C LEU A 192 -2.68 -2.53 1.53
N GLU A 193 -2.89 -2.16 0.26
CA GLU A 193 -2.49 -2.97 -0.89
C GLU A 193 -0.96 -3.12 -1.01
N GLU A 194 -0.21 -2.04 -0.80
CA GLU A 194 1.26 -2.07 -0.74
C GLU A 194 1.76 -2.97 0.39
N ALA A 195 1.14 -2.89 1.57
CA ALA A 195 1.46 -3.77 2.69
C ALA A 195 1.18 -5.24 2.33
N MET A 196 0.04 -5.55 1.69
CA MET A 196 -0.25 -6.92 1.22
C MET A 196 0.75 -7.41 0.18
N LYS A 197 1.16 -6.55 -0.77
CA LYS A 197 2.20 -6.87 -1.76
C LYS A 197 3.52 -7.19 -1.07
N MET A 198 3.93 -6.37 -0.11
CA MET A 198 5.13 -6.60 0.68
C MET A 198 5.09 -7.94 1.43
N VAL A 199 3.98 -8.25 2.10
CA VAL A 199 3.78 -9.54 2.77
C VAL A 199 3.85 -10.71 1.77
N ALA A 200 3.21 -10.59 0.61
CA ALA A 200 3.27 -11.60 -0.44
C ALA A 200 4.71 -11.82 -0.94
N TYR A 201 5.50 -10.75 -1.14
CA TYR A 201 6.91 -10.86 -1.52
C TYR A 201 7.72 -11.61 -0.46
N PHE A 202 7.56 -11.28 0.82
CA PHE A 202 8.23 -12.02 1.89
C PHE A 202 7.83 -13.49 1.91
N GLN A 203 6.55 -13.79 1.74
CA GLN A 203 6.08 -15.18 1.69
C GLN A 203 6.69 -15.98 0.53
N VAL A 204 6.78 -15.39 -0.66
CA VAL A 204 7.44 -15.99 -1.82
C VAL A 204 8.93 -16.20 -1.55
N MET A 205 9.62 -15.22 -0.97
CA MET A 205 11.02 -15.35 -0.58
C MET A 205 11.25 -16.48 0.42
N PHE A 206 10.39 -16.62 1.43
CA PHE A 206 10.45 -17.74 2.37
C PHE A 206 10.16 -19.09 1.69
N ALA A 207 9.24 -19.13 0.71
CA ALA A 207 8.98 -20.37 -0.05
C ALA A 207 10.20 -20.78 -0.87
N LEU A 208 10.91 -19.81 -1.47
CA LEU A 208 12.14 -20.07 -2.21
C LEU A 208 13.27 -20.54 -1.28
N ALA A 209 13.44 -19.90 -0.12
CA ALA A 209 14.41 -20.33 0.88
C ALA A 209 14.15 -21.78 1.34
N ARG A 210 12.87 -22.14 1.52
CA ARG A 210 12.47 -23.51 1.85
C ARG A 210 12.76 -24.50 0.72
N LEU A 211 12.56 -24.13 -0.54
CA LEU A 211 12.93 -24.97 -1.68
C LEU A 211 14.43 -25.29 -1.66
N ILE A 212 15.27 -24.29 -1.38
CA ILE A 212 16.73 -24.47 -1.26
C ILE A 212 17.05 -25.41 -0.10
N ALA A 213 16.39 -25.26 1.05
CA ALA A 213 16.55 -26.15 2.19
C ALA A 213 16.17 -27.61 1.84
N TYR A 214 15.11 -27.84 1.07
CA TYR A 214 14.76 -29.20 0.63
C TYR A 214 15.74 -29.78 -0.40
N MET A 215 16.36 -28.95 -1.24
CA MET A 215 17.43 -29.40 -2.13
C MET A 215 18.70 -29.81 -1.36
N ALA A 216 18.83 -29.44 -0.08
CA ALA A 216 19.92 -29.89 0.79
C ALA A 216 19.91 -31.39 1.08
N VAL A 217 18.92 -32.15 0.58
CA VAL A 217 19.01 -33.63 0.52
C VAL A 217 20.17 -34.08 -0.39
N HIS A 218 20.56 -33.27 -1.38
CA HIS A 218 21.70 -33.58 -2.22
C HIS A 218 23.04 -33.34 -1.48
N PRO A 219 24.00 -34.28 -1.49
CA PRO A 219 25.22 -34.21 -0.68
C PRO A 219 26.07 -32.95 -0.87
N LYS A 220 26.07 -32.36 -2.07
CA LYS A 220 26.81 -31.11 -2.33
C LYS A 220 26.13 -29.88 -1.73
N ILE A 221 24.79 -29.87 -1.72
CA ILE A 221 24.00 -28.73 -1.22
C ILE A 221 23.92 -28.79 0.31
N SER A 222 23.90 -30.00 0.90
CA SER A 222 23.91 -30.18 2.36
C SER A 222 25.13 -29.55 3.03
N ILE A 223 26.30 -29.64 2.39
CA ILE A 223 27.54 -29.01 2.88
C ILE A 223 27.37 -27.49 2.93
N ILE A 224 26.87 -26.88 1.85
CA ILE A 224 26.63 -25.43 1.76
C ILE A 224 25.61 -24.99 2.81
N ALA A 225 24.48 -25.69 2.92
CA ALA A 225 23.44 -25.37 3.90
C ALA A 225 23.98 -25.42 5.33
N ARG A 226 24.79 -26.44 5.66
CA ARG A 226 25.43 -26.58 6.97
C ARG A 226 26.43 -25.45 7.25
N THR A 227 27.24 -25.08 6.25
CA THR A 227 28.18 -23.96 6.39
C THR A 227 27.45 -22.64 6.64
N ILE A 228 26.34 -22.40 5.93
CA ILE A 228 25.51 -21.20 6.16
C ILE A 228 24.92 -21.21 7.57
N THR A 229 24.36 -22.33 8.04
CA THR A 229 23.75 -22.38 9.37
C THR A 229 24.75 -22.15 10.49
N VAL A 230 25.96 -22.73 10.38
CA VAL A 230 27.03 -22.51 11.36
C VAL A 230 27.53 -21.06 11.30
N GLY A 231 27.75 -20.53 10.09
CA GLY A 231 28.18 -19.14 9.93
C GLY A 231 27.15 -18.12 10.43
N LEU A 232 25.85 -18.40 10.28
CA LEU A 232 24.79 -17.54 10.82
C LEU A 232 24.77 -17.53 12.36
N ASP A 233 25.05 -18.66 13.00
CA ASP A 233 25.16 -18.74 14.46
C ASP A 233 26.33 -17.90 14.97
N ASP A 234 27.49 -17.98 14.30
CA ASP A 234 28.67 -17.18 14.63
C ASP A 234 28.42 -15.67 14.42
N ILE A 235 27.79 -15.28 13.31
CA ILE A 235 27.42 -13.89 13.03
C ILE A 235 26.42 -13.38 14.07
N PHE A 236 25.44 -14.20 14.46
CA PHE A 236 24.45 -13.83 15.46
C PHE A 236 25.10 -13.60 16.83
N HIS A 237 25.98 -14.50 17.26
CA HIS A 237 26.77 -14.32 18.48
C HIS A 237 27.64 -13.05 18.41
N PHE A 238 28.33 -12.82 17.29
CA PHE A 238 29.11 -11.61 17.08
C PHE A 238 28.26 -10.34 17.19
N MET A 239 27.08 -10.31 16.56
CA MET A 239 26.16 -9.17 16.63
C MET A 239 25.67 -8.90 18.05
N LEU A 240 25.40 -9.95 18.85
CA LEU A 240 25.03 -9.79 20.25
C LEU A 240 26.17 -9.18 21.08
N VAL A 241 27.40 -9.63 20.87
CA VAL A 241 28.59 -9.09 21.59
C VAL A 241 28.87 -7.64 21.19
N PHE A 242 28.65 -7.26 19.92
CA PHE A 242 28.86 -5.88 19.48
C PHE A 242 27.72 -4.94 19.86
N ALA A 243 26.51 -5.46 20.07
CA ALA A 243 25.37 -4.68 20.50
C ALA A 243 25.33 -4.45 22.03
N SER A 244 26.03 -5.27 22.81
CA SER A 244 26.19 -5.14 24.27
C SER A 244 27.32 -4.20 24.66
#